data_AF-A0A149ZU34-F1
#
_entry.id   AF-A0A149ZU34-F1
#
_cell.length_a   1.000
_cell.length_b   1.000
_cell.length_c   1.000
_cell.angle_alpha   90.00
_cell.angle_beta   90.00
_cell.angle_gamma   90.00
#
_symmetry.space_group_name_H-M   'P 1'
#
loop_
_entity.id
_entity.type
_entity.pdbx_description
1 polymer ?
#
loop_
_entity_poly.entity_id
_entity_poly.type
_entity_poly.pdbx_seq_one_letter_code
_entity_poly.pdbx_strand_id
1 'polypeptide(L)'
;MARDFAGWLSSRGWTVVTDSDVVDIVAEKDGHLVYVEVKAAGSAPGLDVDTAIGQLVRRMPSEPDRSVSFALVVRDEPRSV
;
A
#
# COMPACT_ATOMS: atom_id res chain seq x y z
N MET A 1 -2.26 2.19 11.81
CA MET A 1 -1.38 2.39 10.64
C MET A 1 -2.17 2.54 9.35
N ALA A 2 -2.90 1.53 8.87
CA ALA A 2 -3.66 1.66 7.62
C ALA A 2 -4.68 2.82 7.68
N ARG A 3 -5.47 2.89 8.76
CA ARG A 3 -6.36 4.02 9.03
C ARG A 3 -5.64 5.38 9.07
N ASP A 4 -4.46 5.45 9.70
CA ASP A 4 -3.71 6.69 9.85
C ASP A 4 -3.13 7.16 8.51
N PHE A 5 -2.60 6.21 7.72
CA PHE A 5 -2.11 6.47 6.38
C PHE A 5 -3.23 6.84 5.40
N ALA A 6 -4.38 6.17 5.48
CA ALA A 6 -5.59 6.52 4.74
C ALA A 6 -6.09 7.94 5.08
N GLY A 7 -6.06 8.30 6.37
CA GLY A 7 -6.38 9.66 6.82
C GLY A 7 -5.38 10.69 6.29
N TRP A 8 -4.09 10.37 6.29
CA TRP A 8 -3.06 11.21 5.69
C TRP A 8 -3.27 11.40 4.19
N LEU A 9 -3.52 10.33 3.42
CA LEU A 9 -3.85 10.41 1.99
C LEU A 9 -5.07 11.31 1.74
N SER A 10 -6.14 11.09 2.50
CA SER A 10 -7.37 11.89 2.42
C SER A 10 -7.08 13.37 2.68
N SER A 11 -6.27 13.70 3.68
CA SER A 11 -5.87 15.09 3.98
C SER A 11 -5.06 15.76 2.86
N ARG A 12 -4.49 14.95 1.95
CA ARG A 12 -3.74 15.40 0.77
C ARG A 12 -4.59 15.44 -0.50
N GLY A 13 -5.90 15.25 -0.37
CA GLY A 13 -6.86 15.33 -1.47
C GLY A 13 -6.95 14.05 -2.31
N TRP A 14 -6.55 12.91 -1.75
CA TRP A 14 -6.82 11.61 -2.38
C TRP A 14 -8.21 11.12 -2.00
N THR A 15 -8.91 10.50 -2.95
CA THR A 15 -10.09 9.68 -2.66
C THR A 15 -9.62 8.31 -2.22
N VAL A 16 -10.04 7.83 -1.05
CA VAL A 16 -9.47 6.62 -0.42
C VAL A 16 -10.56 5.57 -0.18
N VAL A 17 -10.26 4.33 -0.56
CA VAL A 17 -11.02 3.13 -0.22
C VAL A 17 -10.14 2.21 0.62
N THR A 18 -10.59 1.86 1.81
CA THR A 18 -9.91 0.91 2.71
C THR A 18 -10.56 -0.46 2.65
N ASP A 19 -9.83 -1.49 3.06
CA ASP A 19 -10.32 -2.89 3.17
C ASP A 19 -10.89 -3.41 1.85
N SER A 20 -10.18 -3.15 0.74
CA SER A 20 -10.56 -3.71 -0.56
C SER A 20 -10.27 -5.22 -0.61
N ASP A 21 -10.95 -5.94 -1.51
CA ASP A 21 -10.72 -7.38 -1.70
C ASP A 21 -9.29 -7.73 -2.17
N VAL A 22 -8.50 -6.73 -2.55
CA VAL A 22 -7.19 -6.91 -3.20
C VAL A 22 -6.03 -6.33 -2.39
N VAL A 23 -6.17 -5.17 -1.77
CA VAL A 23 -5.11 -4.53 -0.96
C VAL A 23 -5.73 -3.77 0.20
N ASP A 24 -4.93 -3.44 1.22
CA ASP A 24 -5.41 -2.71 2.40
C ASP A 24 -6.00 -1.34 2.04
N ILE A 25 -5.40 -0.63 1.08
CA ILE A 25 -5.88 0.69 0.64
C ILE A 25 -5.75 0.84 -0.89
N VAL A 26 -6.79 1.36 -1.53
CA VAL A 26 -6.74 1.93 -2.88
C VAL A 26 -7.00 3.43 -2.77
N ALA A 27 -6.18 4.25 -3.43
CA ALA A 27 -6.36 5.68 -3.45
C ALA A 27 -6.24 6.25 -4.86
N GLU A 28 -7.05 7.27 -5.17
CA GLU A 28 -7.03 7.94 -6.47
C GLU A 28 -6.87 9.47 -6.31
N LYS A 29 -6.07 10.08 -7.18
CA LYS A 29 -5.96 11.52 -7.31
C LYS A 29 -5.51 11.91 -8.71
N ASP A 30 -6.21 12.84 -9.36
CA ASP A 30 -5.83 13.40 -10.67
C ASP A 30 -5.52 12.30 -11.73
N GLY A 31 -6.35 11.26 -11.78
CA GLY A 31 -6.19 10.11 -12.67
C GLY A 31 -5.04 9.16 -12.30
N HIS A 32 -4.38 9.36 -11.15
CA HIS A 32 -3.37 8.45 -10.63
C HIS A 32 -3.96 7.52 -9.57
N LEU A 33 -3.69 6.23 -9.71
CA LEU A 33 -4.10 5.19 -8.78
C LEU A 33 -2.91 4.71 -7.95
N VAL A 34 -3.14 4.51 -6.66
CA VAL A 34 -2.19 3.92 -5.72
C VAL A 34 -2.83 2.70 -5.06
N TYR A 35 -2.15 1.56 -5.15
CA TYR A 35 -2.49 0.33 -4.43
C TYR A 35 -1.50 0.14 -3.27
N VAL A 36 -1.99 -0.04 -2.05
CA VAL A 36 -1.16 -0.01 -0.85
C VAL A 36 -1.37 -1.25 -0.01
N GLU A 37 -0.27 -1.93 0.32
CA GLU A 37 -0.18 -2.90 1.40
C GLU A 37 0.44 -2.23 2.62
N VAL A 38 -0.17 -2.41 3.79
CA VAL A 38 0.27 -1.82 5.06
C VAL A 38 0.70 -2.93 6.00
N LYS A 39 1.98 -2.97 6.36
CA LYS A 39 2.52 -3.96 7.30
C LYS A 39 2.89 -3.30 8.63
N ALA A 40 2.20 -3.75 9.68
CA ALA A 40 2.60 -3.49 11.05
C ALA A 40 3.70 -4.49 11.46
N ALA A 41 4.54 -4.10 12.43
CA ALA A 41 5.46 -5.04 13.05
C ALA A 41 4.69 -6.30 13.52
N GLY A 42 5.00 -7.44 12.89
CA GLY A 42 4.46 -8.75 13.20
C GLY A 42 5.49 -9.62 13.90
N SER A 43 5.15 -10.89 14.13
CA SER A 43 6.06 -11.87 14.74
C SER A 43 7.21 -12.27 13.79
N ALA A 44 7.08 -12.00 12.48
CA ALA A 44 8.09 -12.31 11.46
C ALA A 44 8.20 -11.18 10.41
N PRO A 45 8.76 -10.00 10.77
CA PRO A 45 8.71 -8.80 9.93
C PRO A 45 9.18 -8.98 8.48
N GLY A 46 10.28 -9.70 8.27
CA GLY A 46 10.81 -9.96 6.92
C GLY A 46 9.86 -10.79 6.04
N LEU A 47 9.24 -11.83 6.61
CA LEU A 47 8.28 -12.68 5.88
C LEU A 47 6.99 -11.90 5.54
N ASP A 48 6.54 -11.05 6.46
CA ASP A 48 5.35 -10.22 6.26
C ASP A 48 5.57 -9.23 5.10
N VAL A 49 6.78 -8.68 4.98
CA VAL A 49 7.20 -7.79 3.89
C VAL A 49 7.32 -8.53 2.56
N ASP A 50 8.01 -9.68 2.53
CA ASP A 50 8.16 -10.48 1.31
C ASP A 50 6.78 -10.92 0.75
N THR A 51 5.87 -11.29 1.65
CA THR A 51 4.50 -11.64 1.28
C THR A 51 3.75 -10.44 0.69
N ALA A 52 3.90 -9.25 1.30
CA ALA A 52 3.29 -8.02 0.81
C ALA A 52 3.81 -7.65 -0.60
N ILE A 53 5.12 -7.77 -0.82
CA ILE A 53 5.73 -7.51 -2.13
C ILE A 53 5.18 -8.50 -3.17
N GLY A 54 5.10 -9.79 -2.84
CA GLY A 54 4.51 -10.79 -3.74
C GLY A 54 3.05 -10.49 -4.09
N GLN A 55 2.27 -10.03 -3.11
CA GLN A 55 0.88 -9.59 -3.30
C GLN A 55 0.76 -8.39 -4.25
N LEU A 56 1.65 -7.40 -4.12
CA LEU A 56 1.67 -6.23 -5.02
C LEU A 56 2.12 -6.63 -6.43
N VAL A 57 3.23 -7.37 -6.56
CA VAL A 57 3.77 -7.79 -7.87
C VAL A 57 2.77 -8.64 -8.65
N ARG A 58 2.02 -9.53 -7.99
CA ARG A 58 0.96 -10.32 -8.63
C ARG A 58 -0.12 -9.46 -9.31
N ARG A 59 -0.27 -8.20 -8.90
CA ARG A 59 -1.29 -7.26 -9.39
C ARG A 59 -0.74 -6.22 -10.35
N MET A 60 0.59 -6.16 -10.52
CA MET A 60 1.19 -5.28 -11.49
C MET A 60 0.81 -5.74 -12.91
N PRO A 61 0.33 -4.82 -13.78
CA PRO A 61 0.11 -5.15 -15.17
C PRO A 61 1.43 -5.55 -15.84
N SER A 62 1.35 -6.39 -16.87
CA SER A 62 2.54 -6.82 -17.63
C SER A 62 3.20 -5.66 -18.38
N GLU A 63 2.40 -4.68 -18.79
CA GLU A 63 2.87 -3.44 -19.41
C GLU A 63 2.91 -2.31 -18.37
N PRO A 64 3.99 -1.51 -18.31
CA PRO A 64 4.09 -0.41 -17.35
C PRO A 64 3.02 0.67 -17.59
N ASP A 65 2.24 0.97 -16.54
CA ASP A 65 1.31 2.09 -16.52
C ASP A 65 1.82 3.17 -15.58
N ARG A 66 2.13 4.35 -16.13
CA ARG A 66 2.65 5.50 -15.35
C ARG A 66 1.58 6.15 -14.48
N SER A 67 0.30 5.87 -14.71
CA SER A 67 -0.80 6.35 -13.89
C SER A 67 -1.03 5.47 -12.66
N VAL A 68 -0.38 4.30 -12.55
CA VAL A 68 -0.55 3.37 -11.44
C VAL A 68 0.74 3.25 -10.63
N SER A 69 0.62 3.33 -9.32
CA SER A 69 1.70 3.08 -8.37
C SER A 69 1.30 2.02 -7.35
N PHE A 70 2.29 1.27 -6.87
CA PHE A 70 2.12 0.25 -5.84
C PHE A 70 3.03 0.63 -4.68
N ALA A 71 2.50 0.61 -3.46
CA ALA A 71 3.22 1.05 -2.28
C ALA A 71 3.17 0.00 -1.17
N LEU A 72 4.31 -0.21 -0.54
CA LEU A 72 4.41 -0.91 0.73
C LEU A 72 4.61 0.15 1.82
N VAL A 73 3.71 0.18 2.79
CA VAL A 73 3.78 1.08 3.95
C VAL A 73 4.18 0.29 5.18
N VAL A 74 5.28 0.69 5.80
CA VAL A 74 5.82 0.13 7.04
C VAL A 74 5.94 1.22 8.09
N ARG A 75 6.20 0.84 9.35
CA ARG A 75 6.55 1.85 10.37
C ARG A 75 7.92 2.45 10.08
N ASP A 76 8.08 3.69 10.49
CA ASP A 76 9.38 4.33 10.57
C ASP A 76 10.04 4.02 11.93
N GLU A 77 10.46 2.75 12.11
CA GLU A 77 11.11 2.28 13.34
C GLU A 77 12.28 1.33 13.00
N PRO A 78 13.33 1.24 13.85
CA PRO A 78 14.38 0.25 13.68
C PRO A 78 13.81 -1.17 13.64
N ARG A 79 14.12 -1.94 12.58
CA ARG A 79 13.62 -3.31 12.28
C ARG A 79 12.19 -3.41 11.74
N SER A 80 11.68 -2.35 11.12
CA SER A 80 10.41 -2.41 10.39
C SER A 80 10.50 -3.19 9.06
N VAL A 81 11.74 -3.47 8.63
CA VAL A 81 12.14 -4.39 7.54
C VAL A 81 13.42 -5.10 7.93
#